data_AF-A0A2P8B127-F1
#
_entry.id   AF-A0A2P8B127-F1
#
_cell.length_a   1.000
_cell.length_b   1.000
_cell.length_c   1.000
_cell.angle_alpha   90.00
_cell.angle_beta   90.00
_cell.angle_gamma   90.00
#
_symmetry.space_group_name_H-M   'P 1'
#
loop_
_entity.id
_entity.type
_entity.pdbx_description
1 polymer ?
#
loop_
_entity_poly.entity_id
_entity_poly.type
_entity_poly.pdbx_seq_one_letter_code
_entity_poly.pdbx_strand_id
1 'polypeptide(L)' 'MRLSREDAWRLANEPVTALPHLEVEYEHRPAVNVFLVRRGPADGMWVAEEADRRGVNPSVVIEALVSQARRAAHS' A
#
# COMPACT_ATOMS: atom_id res chain seq x y z
N MET A 1 12.79 -5.86 37.70
CA MET A 1 11.45 -5.38 38.12
C MET A 1 10.43 -5.91 37.10
N ARG A 2 9.40 -6.66 37.52
CA ARG A 2 8.33 -7.10 36.60
C ARG A 2 7.33 -5.95 36.47
N LEU A 3 7.08 -5.49 35.25
CA LEU A 3 6.02 -4.51 34.97
C LEU A 3 4.66 -5.10 35.35
N SER A 4 3.84 -4.33 36.08
CA SER A 4 2.49 -4.75 36.40
C SER A 4 1.62 -4.76 35.13
N ARG A 5 0.51 -5.50 35.17
CA ARG A 5 -0.42 -5.57 34.03
C ARG A 5 -1.01 -4.19 33.70
N GLU A 6 -1.30 -3.36 34.70
CA GLU A 6 -1.78 -2.00 34.52
C GLU A 6 -0.73 -1.09 33.88
N ASP A 7 0.54 -1.22 34.27
CA ASP A 7 1.63 -0.45 33.65
C ASP A 7 1.80 -0.78 32.17
N ALA A 8 1.66 -2.06 31.81
CA ALA A 8 1.72 -2.50 30.41
C ALA A 8 0.57 -1.91 29.57
N TRP A 9 -0.65 -1.85 30.12
CA TRP A 9 -1.80 -1.26 29.44
C TRP A 9 -1.68 0.25 29.26
N ARG A 10 -1.12 0.94 30.26
CA ARG A 10 -0.87 2.38 30.17
C ARG A 10 0.17 2.69 29.10
N LEU A 11 1.30 1.98 29.10
CA LEU A 11 2.37 2.15 28.11
C LEU A 11 1.90 1.87 26.67
N ALA A 12 0.98 0.91 26.48
CA ALA A 12 0.43 0.61 25.16
C ALA A 12 -0.47 1.71 24.59
N ASN A 13 -1.01 2.58 25.44
CA ASN A 13 -1.95 3.65 25.03
C ASN A 13 -1.34 5.05 25.12
N GLU A 14 -0.11 5.19 25.64
CA GLU A 14 0.60 6.47 25.61
C GLU A 14 1.12 6.76 24.20
N PRO A 15 1.05 8.03 23.74
CA PRO A 15 1.69 8.41 22.49
C PRO A 15 3.18 8.11 22.59
N VAL A 16 3.78 7.59 21.53
CA VAL A 16 5.21 7.20 21.49
C VAL A 16 6.14 8.33 21.93
N THR A 17 5.71 9.59 21.77
CA THR A 17 6.43 10.80 22.22
C THR A 17 6.48 10.98 23.75
N ALA A 18 5.69 10.23 24.52
CA ALA A 18 5.64 10.32 25.98
C ALA A 18 6.75 9.51 26.68
N LEU A 19 7.52 8.70 25.93
CA LEU A 19 8.57 7.85 26.47
C LEU A 19 9.95 8.38 26.05
N PRO A 20 10.59 9.25 26.86
CA PRO A 20 11.80 9.98 26.48
C PRO A 20 13.06 9.12 26.31
N HIS A 21 12.98 7.82 26.62
CA HIS A 21 14.08 6.85 26.52
C HIS A 21 13.91 5.86 25.37
N LEU A 22 12.90 6.03 24.52
CA LEU A 22 12.68 5.20 23.33
C LEU A 22 13.27 5.89 22.10
N GLU A 23 14.25 5.25 21.47
CA GLU A 23 14.68 5.60 20.12
C GLU A 23 13.61 5.12 19.14
N VAL A 24 13.01 6.06 18.40
CA VAL A 24 12.01 5.77 17.37
C VAL A 24 12.73 5.68 16.03
N GLU A 25 12.82 4.47 15.48
CA GLU A 25 13.31 4.26 14.13
C GLU A 25 12.16 4.48 13.13
N TYR A 26 12.29 5.50 12.28
CA TYR A 26 11.33 5.78 11.22
C TYR A 26 11.73 5.04 9.95
N GLU A 27 11.01 3.98 9.60
CA GLU A 27 11.12 3.37 8.29
C GLU A 27 10.40 4.21 7.23
N HIS A 28 11.12 4.67 6.22
CA HIS A 28 10.51 5.36 5.09
C HIS A 28 9.69 4.37 4.26
N ARG A 29 8.36 4.49 4.30
CA ARG A 29 7.45 3.73 3.44
C ARG A 29 7.06 4.57 2.22
N PRO A 30 7.17 4.05 0.99
CA PRO A 30 6.68 4.76 -0.19
C PRO A 30 5.20 5.11 -0.03
N ALA A 31 4.83 6.36 -0.32
CA ALA A 31 3.43 6.75 -0.37
C ALA A 31 2.77 6.05 -1.56
N VAL A 32 1.78 5.20 -1.30
CA VAL A 32 1.00 4.51 -2.34
C VAL A 32 -0.39 5.14 -2.40
N ASN A 33 -0.75 5.65 -3.57
CA ASN A 33 -2.12 6.11 -3.84
C ASN A 33 -2.90 5.00 -4.55
N VAL A 34 -4.07 4.66 -4.01
CA VAL A 34 -4.96 3.65 -4.60
C VAL A 34 -6.18 4.35 -5.19
N PHE A 35 -6.42 4.11 -6.47
CA PHE A 35 -7.58 4.65 -7.19
C PHE A 35 -8.52 3.52 -7.60
N LEU A 36 -9.81 3.69 -7.33
CA LEU A 36 -10.84 2.79 -7.84
C LEU A 36 -11.17 3.22 -9.28
N VAL A 37 -10.94 2.33 -10.24
CA VAL A 37 -11.24 2.57 -11.65
C VAL A 37 -12.42 1.71 -12.08
N ARG A 38 -13.45 2.34 -12.63
CA ARG A 38 -14.56 1.64 -13.27
C ARG A 38 -14.22 1.35 -14.73
N ARG A 39 -14.43 0.12 -15.18
CA ARG A 39 -14.22 -0.31 -16.57
C ARG A 39 -15.43 -1.02 -17.12
N GLY A 40 -15.54 -1.03 -18.44
CA GLY A 40 -16.55 -1.82 -19.13
C GLY A 40 -16.38 -3.32 -18.83
N PRO A 41 -17.44 -4.13 -18.91
CA PRO A 41 -17.38 -5.56 -18.60
C PRO A 41 -16.30 -6.31 -19.41
N ALA A 42 -16.17 -5.99 -20.71
CA ALA A 42 -15.19 -6.63 -21.59
C ALA A 42 -13.75 -6.28 -21.18
N ASP A 43 -13.45 -5.01 -20.93
CA ASP A 43 -12.10 -4.57 -20.52
C ASP A 43 -11.71 -5.11 -19.14
N GLY A 44 -12.70 -5.21 -18.24
CA GLY A 44 -12.52 -5.80 -16.92
C GLY A 44 -12.14 -7.27 -17.01
N MET A 45 -12.86 -8.04 -17.85
CA MET A 45 -12.59 -9.45 -18.10
C MET A 45 -11.21 -9.64 -18.73
N TRP A 46 -10.91 -8.86 -19.77
CA TRP A 46 -9.63 -8.95 -20.47
C TRP A 46 -8.45 -8.69 -19.52
N VAL A 47 -8.55 -7.70 -18.61
CA VAL A 47 -7.47 -7.49 -17.62
C VAL A 47 -7.35 -8.64 -16.63
N ALA A 48 -8.46 -9.24 -16.21
CA ALA A 48 -8.40 -10.38 -15.29
C ALA A 48 -7.68 -11.56 -15.95
N GLU A 49 -8.04 -11.92 -17.19
CA GLU A 49 -7.41 -12.99 -17.96
C GLU A 49 -5.91 -12.69 -18.22
N GLU A 50 -5.58 -11.45 -18.56
CA GLU A 50 -4.20 -11.07 -18.83
C GLU A 50 -3.33 -11.06 -17.56
N ALA A 51 -3.92 -10.70 -16.42
CA ALA A 51 -3.26 -10.76 -15.12
C ALA A 51 -2.98 -12.20 -14.71
N ASP A 52 -3.95 -13.09 -14.90
CA ASP A 52 -3.82 -14.53 -14.66
C ASP A 52 -2.73 -15.15 -15.54
N ARG A 53 -2.75 -14.87 -16.85
CA ARG A 53 -1.74 -15.32 -17.81
C ARG A 53 -0.31 -14.89 -17.44
N ARG A 54 -0.16 -13.74 -16.79
CA ARG A 54 1.14 -13.18 -16.34
C ARG A 54 1.50 -13.58 -14.91
N GLY A 55 0.59 -14.19 -14.15
CA GLY A 55 0.80 -14.50 -12.73
C GLY A 55 0.95 -13.25 -11.85
N VAL A 56 0.25 -12.16 -12.18
CA VAL A 56 0.33 -10.88 -11.44
C VAL A 56 -1.06 -10.37 -11.04
N ASN A 57 -1.10 -9.35 -10.18
CA ASN A 57 -2.36 -8.69 -9.84
C ASN A 57 -2.87 -7.82 -11.02
N PRO A 58 -4.20 -7.72 -11.21
CA PRO A 58 -4.81 -6.82 -12.21
C PRO A 58 -4.32 -5.37 -12.15
N SER A 59 -3.99 -4.87 -10.96
CA SER A 59 -3.43 -3.52 -10.78
C SER A 59 -2.10 -3.32 -11.51
N VAL A 60 -1.24 -4.34 -11.57
CA VAL A 60 0.05 -4.30 -12.28
C VAL A 60 -0.17 -4.17 -13.78
N VAL A 61 -1.18 -4.88 -14.32
CA VAL A 61 -1.55 -4.77 -15.74
C VAL A 61 -2.07 -3.36 -16.05
N ILE A 62 -2.92 -2.80 -15.19
CA ILE A 62 -3.42 -1.43 -15.33
C ILE A 62 -2.27 -0.41 -15.32
N GLU A 63 -1.37 -0.53 -14.34
CA GLU A 63 -0.23 0.37 -14.20
C GLU A 63 0.68 0.34 -15.43
N ALA A 64 0.91 -0.85 -16.00
CA ALA A 64 1.67 -1.01 -17.24
C ALA A 64 0.99 -0.29 -18.42
N LEU A 65 -0.33 -0.41 -18.56
CA LEU A 65 -1.11 0.26 -19.61
C LEU A 65 -1.08 1.78 -19.45
N VAL A 66 -1.28 2.29 -18.23
CA VAL A 66 -1.19 3.72 -17.93
C VAL A 66 0.20 4.26 -18.25
N SER A 67 1.24 3.51 -17.88
CA SER A 67 2.62 3.87 -18.18
C SER A 67 2.92 3.90 -19.68
N GLN A 68 2.36 2.96 -20.46
CA GLN A 68 2.47 2.94 -21.92
C GLN A 68 1.74 4.14 -22.54
N ALA A 69 0.50 4.41 -22.12
CA ALA A 69 -0.29 5.54 -22.61
C ALA A 69 0.41 6.89 -22.32
N ARG A 70 0.98 7.06 -21.12
CA ARG A 70 1.75 8.25 -20.77
C ARG A 70 2.94 8.45 -21.71
N ARG A 71 3.69 7.39 -22.03
CA ARG A 71 4.83 7.49 -22.95
C ARG A 71 4.39 7.89 -24.36
N ALA A 72 3.30 7.33 -24.85
CA ALA A 72 2.75 7.66 -26.17
C ALA A 72 2.18 9.08 -26.26
N ALA A 73 1.68 9.63 -25.15
CA ALA A 73 1.15 11.00 -25.12
C ALA A 73 2.26 12.09 -25.15
N HIS A 74 3.51 11.73 -24.85
CA HIS A 74 4.66 12.64 -24.82
C HIS A 74 5.65 12.41 -25.97
N SER A 75 5.31 11.55 -26.94
CA SER A 75 6.06 11.31 -28.18
C SER A 75 5.39 11.99 -29.37
#